data_AF-A0A968MCX1-F1
#
_entry.id   AF-A0A968MCX1-F1
#
_cell.length_a   1.000
_cell.length_b   1.000
_cell.length_c   1.000
_cell.angle_alpha   90.00
_cell.angle_beta   90.00
_cell.angle_gamma   90.00
#
_symmetry.space_group_name_H-M   'P 1'
#
loop_
_entity.id
_entity.type
_entity.pdbx_description
1 polymer ?
#
loop_
_entity_poly.entity_id
_entity_poly.type
_entity_poly.pdbx_seq_one_letter_code
_entity_poly.pdbx_strand_id
1 'polypeptide(L)'
;MTTFGRILVFSVLVVACGSPAVQQDNPYASSLLRKRDSLDELQTVLKIQLDSMWNYANGKLAEMLPANMPDQERTNMLALRNAPLIRMFEVYATLPESIHKLIDSAYYFDKRVVQQLEGIVGERAENETKIEDFLIELSNDKQVQSTFDYWNKQFNATDEVQK
;
A
#
# COMPACT_ATOMS: atom_id res chain seq x y z
N MET A 1 23.85 -44.49 -67.29
CA MET A 1 24.17 -43.49 -66.27
C MET A 1 22.89 -43.13 -65.54
N THR A 2 22.72 -43.79 -64.39
CA THR A 2 21.64 -43.60 -63.42
C THR A 2 22.00 -42.47 -62.48
N THR A 3 21.15 -41.45 -62.36
CA THR A 3 21.22 -40.50 -61.24
C THR A 3 19.83 -40.10 -60.80
N PHE A 4 19.60 -40.34 -59.51
CA PHE A 4 18.43 -40.04 -58.71
C PHE A 4 18.05 -38.56 -58.75
N GLY A 5 16.76 -38.26 -58.73
CA GLY A 5 16.27 -36.88 -58.70
C GLY A 5 14.90 -36.75 -58.05
N ARG A 6 14.92 -36.38 -56.77
CA ARG A 6 13.91 -35.59 -56.03
C ARG A 6 12.65 -36.30 -55.53
N ILE A 7 12.76 -36.68 -54.27
CA ILE A 7 11.69 -36.90 -53.30
C ILE A 7 10.80 -35.65 -53.22
N LEU A 8 9.52 -35.81 -53.51
CA LEU A 8 8.46 -34.86 -53.16
C LEU A 8 8.33 -34.85 -51.64
N VAL A 9 8.91 -33.83 -50.99
CA VAL A 9 8.64 -33.53 -49.59
C VAL A 9 7.24 -32.91 -49.54
N PHE A 10 6.25 -33.74 -49.20
CA PHE A 10 4.92 -33.27 -48.86
C PHE A 10 5.03 -32.33 -47.67
N SER A 11 4.65 -31.07 -47.90
CA SER A 11 4.51 -30.03 -46.90
C SER A 11 3.65 -30.54 -45.75
N VAL A 12 4.28 -30.77 -44.60
CA VAL A 12 3.57 -30.82 -43.31
C VAL A 12 3.04 -29.41 -43.10
N LEU A 13 1.75 -29.23 -43.38
CA LEU A 13 0.98 -28.09 -42.91
C LEU A 13 0.96 -28.21 -41.39
N VAL A 14 1.95 -27.59 -40.73
CA VAL A 14 1.87 -27.30 -39.31
C VAL A 14 0.72 -26.31 -39.19
N VAL A 15 -0.45 -26.82 -38.81
CA VAL A 15 -1.50 -26.04 -38.17
C VAL A 15 -0.86 -25.51 -36.89
N ALA A 16 -0.20 -24.35 -37.01
CA ALA A 16 0.22 -23.58 -35.87
C ALA A 16 -1.07 -23.13 -35.20
N CYS A 17 -1.36 -23.82 -34.10
CA CYS A 17 -2.34 -23.52 -33.08
C CYS A 17 -2.35 -22.01 -32.81
N GLY A 18 -3.30 -21.30 -33.41
CA GLY A 18 -3.64 -19.93 -33.04
C GLY A 18 -4.44 -19.94 -31.74
N SER A 19 -3.90 -20.52 -30.67
CA SER A 19 -4.25 -20.03 -29.34
C SER A 19 -3.91 -18.54 -29.36
N PRO A 20 -4.86 -17.63 -29.08
CA PRO A 20 -4.49 -16.24 -28.92
C PRO A 20 -3.44 -16.24 -27.82
N ALA A 21 -2.20 -15.93 -28.18
CA ALA A 21 -1.19 -15.58 -27.20
C ALA A 21 -1.76 -14.33 -26.55
N VAL A 22 -2.47 -14.55 -25.43
CA VAL A 22 -3.18 -13.53 -24.70
C VAL A 22 -2.16 -12.44 -24.42
N GLN A 23 -2.52 -11.18 -24.66
CA GLN A 23 -1.79 -9.99 -24.20
C GLN A 23 -1.84 -9.89 -22.67
N GLN A 24 -1.47 -10.99 -22.00
CA GLN A 24 -1.27 -11.14 -20.55
C GLN A 24 0.01 -10.44 -20.11
N ASP A 25 0.95 -10.19 -21.03
CA ASP A 25 2.12 -9.37 -20.79
C ASP A 25 1.84 -7.91 -21.21
N ASN A 26 1.06 -7.21 -20.38
CA ASN A 26 0.87 -5.77 -20.52
C ASN A 26 1.73 -5.07 -19.44
N PRO A 27 2.88 -4.46 -19.82
CA PRO A 27 3.79 -3.83 -18.86
C PRO A 27 3.17 -2.61 -18.18
N TYR A 28 2.21 -1.95 -18.82
CA TYR A 28 1.47 -0.82 -18.24
C TYR A 28 0.47 -1.31 -17.19
N ALA A 29 -0.38 -2.30 -17.49
CA ALA A 29 -1.30 -2.87 -16.51
C ALA A 29 -0.57 -3.46 -15.29
N SER A 30 0.56 -4.13 -15.54
CA SER A 30 1.43 -4.66 -14.48
C SER A 30 2.03 -3.56 -13.61
N SER A 31 2.34 -2.39 -14.17
CA SER A 31 2.87 -1.27 -13.39
C SER A 31 1.79 -0.62 -12.51
N LEU A 32 0.54 -0.57 -12.97
CA LEU A 32 -0.61 -0.10 -12.18
C LEU A 32 -0.87 -1.00 -10.96
N LEU A 33 -0.80 -2.32 -11.13
CA LEU A 33 -0.91 -3.28 -10.00
C LEU A 33 0.23 -3.07 -9.00
N ARG A 34 1.49 -3.06 -9.48
CA ARG A 34 2.66 -2.85 -8.61
C ARG A 34 2.59 -1.52 -7.86
N LYS A 35 2.10 -0.47 -8.51
CA LYS A 35 1.94 0.84 -7.87
C LYS A 35 0.93 0.75 -6.74
N ARG A 36 -0.24 0.15 -6.95
CA ARG A 36 -1.23 -0.06 -5.89
C ARG A 36 -0.66 -0.85 -4.72
N ASP A 37 -0.03 -2.00 -4.99
CA ASP A 37 0.55 -2.86 -3.96
C ASP A 37 1.63 -2.10 -3.15
N SER A 38 2.46 -1.30 -3.82
CA SER A 38 3.47 -0.46 -3.16
C SER A 38 2.86 0.63 -2.27
N LEU A 39 1.70 1.18 -2.65
CA LEU A 39 0.96 2.17 -1.86
C LEU A 39 0.29 1.52 -0.63
N ASP A 40 -0.16 0.27 -0.74
CA ASP A 40 -0.65 -0.55 0.38
C ASP A 40 0.45 -0.90 1.37
N GLU A 41 1.59 -1.34 0.87
CA GLU A 41 2.76 -1.64 1.69
C GLU A 41 3.24 -0.38 2.42
N LEU A 42 3.38 0.74 1.71
CA LEU A 42 3.83 2.00 2.29
C LEU A 42 2.88 2.49 3.39
N GLN A 43 1.56 2.43 3.16
CA GLN A 43 0.58 2.78 4.19
C GLN A 43 0.73 1.91 5.43
N THR A 44 0.94 0.61 5.25
CA THR A 44 1.12 -0.34 6.35
C THR A 44 2.39 -0.06 7.14
N VAL A 45 3.51 0.17 6.46
CA VAL A 45 4.79 0.51 7.08
C VAL A 45 4.68 1.81 7.90
N LEU A 46 4.03 2.84 7.37
CA LEU A 46 3.84 4.11 8.07
C LEU A 46 3.01 3.96 9.35
N LYS A 47 1.93 3.16 9.30
CA LYS A 47 1.10 2.85 10.48
C LYS A 47 1.93 2.13 11.56
N ILE A 48 2.70 1.11 11.18
CA ILE A 48 3.58 0.37 12.11
C ILE A 48 4.61 1.30 12.76
N GLN A 49 5.25 2.17 11.97
CA GLN A 49 6.23 3.11 12.49
C GLN A 49 5.60 4.11 13.47
N LEU A 50 4.41 4.60 13.16
CA LEU A 50 3.66 5.50 14.03
C LEU A 50 3.30 4.83 15.36
N ASP A 51 2.77 3.60 15.30
CA ASP A 51 2.44 2.80 16.47
C ASP A 51 3.68 2.54 17.34
N SER A 52 4.80 2.19 16.71
CA SER A 52 6.07 1.94 17.40
C SER A 52 6.58 3.19 18.14
N MET A 53 6.54 4.36 17.48
CA MET A 53 6.96 5.63 18.07
C MET A 53 6.09 5.98 19.29
N TRP A 54 4.77 5.87 19.18
CA TRP A 54 3.86 6.17 20.28
C TRP A 54 3.97 5.16 21.42
N ASN A 55 4.14 3.87 21.12
CA ASN A 55 4.34 2.85 22.15
C ASN A 55 5.64 3.10 22.94
N TYR A 56 6.71 3.48 22.25
CA TYR A 56 7.97 3.86 22.89
C TYR A 56 7.81 5.11 23.76
N ALA A 57 7.16 6.15 23.23
CA ALA A 57 6.90 7.39 23.95
C ALA A 57 6.05 7.15 25.22
N ASN A 58 4.96 6.38 25.11
CA ASN A 58 4.08 6.08 26.24
C ASN A 58 4.76 5.17 27.28
N GLY A 59 5.61 4.23 26.85
CA GLY A 59 6.43 3.43 27.78
C GLY A 59 7.36 4.31 28.61
N LYS A 60 8.07 5.25 27.96
CA LYS A 60 8.95 6.20 28.67
C LYS A 60 8.20 7.20 29.52
N LEU A 61 7.03 7.65 29.07
CA LEU A 61 6.16 8.48 29.86
C LEU A 61 5.72 7.76 31.14
N ALA A 62 5.25 6.51 31.03
CA ALA A 62 4.79 5.70 32.17
C ALA A 62 5.86 5.52 33.27
N GLU A 63 7.12 5.34 32.87
CA GLU A 63 8.29 5.25 33.77
C GLU A 63 8.53 6.54 34.58
N MET A 64 8.12 7.70 34.04
CA MET A 64 8.40 9.02 34.62
C MET A 64 7.20 9.63 35.34
N LEU A 65 6.01 9.04 35.24
CA LEU A 65 4.82 9.52 35.94
C LEU A 65 4.93 9.28 37.45
N PRO A 66 4.62 10.29 38.28
CA PRO A 66 4.80 10.22 39.72
C PRO A 66 3.86 9.19 40.36
N ALA A 67 4.36 8.45 41.34
CA ALA A 67 3.65 7.31 41.94
C ALA A 67 2.34 7.70 42.65
N ASN A 68 2.20 8.96 43.07
CA ASN A 68 1.00 9.50 43.72
C ASN A 68 -0.04 10.06 42.73
N MET A 69 0.21 9.99 41.42
CA MET A 69 -0.77 10.37 40.40
C MET A 69 -2.02 9.49 40.51
N PRO A 70 -3.25 10.05 40.46
CA PRO A 70 -4.46 9.27 40.45
C PRO A 70 -4.49 8.25 39.30
N ASP A 71 -4.88 7.00 39.57
CA ASP A 71 -4.84 5.91 38.60
C ASP A 71 -5.65 6.20 37.32
N GLN A 72 -6.79 6.88 37.47
CA GLN A 72 -7.62 7.28 36.33
C GLN A 72 -6.91 8.32 35.45
N GLU A 73 -6.25 9.30 36.07
CA GLU A 73 -5.50 10.32 35.35
C GLU A 73 -4.29 9.72 34.63
N ARG A 74 -3.55 8.84 35.32
CA ARG A 74 -2.45 8.05 34.74
C ARG A 74 -2.91 7.23 33.54
N THR A 75 -4.01 6.50 33.68
CA THR A 75 -4.58 5.67 32.59
C THR A 75 -4.99 6.53 31.41
N ASN A 76 -5.67 7.65 31.67
CA ASN A 76 -6.07 8.58 30.62
C ASN A 76 -4.86 9.14 29.88
N MET A 77 -3.84 9.62 30.61
CA MET A 77 -2.64 10.21 30.00
C MET A 77 -1.88 9.19 29.14
N LEU A 78 -1.73 7.94 29.61
CA LEU A 78 -1.00 6.89 28.90
C LEU A 78 -1.79 6.28 27.72
N ALA A 79 -3.11 6.41 27.71
CA ALA A 79 -3.95 6.01 26.58
C ALA A 79 -3.89 7.02 25.43
N LEU A 80 -3.45 8.27 25.69
CA LEU A 80 -3.37 9.29 24.66
C LEU A 80 -2.19 9.03 23.72
N ARG A 81 -2.47 9.20 22.43
CA ARG A 81 -1.48 9.27 21.35
C ARG A 81 -1.58 10.62 20.66
N ASN A 82 -1.65 11.67 21.48
CA ASN A 82 -1.87 13.04 21.04
C ASN A 82 -1.10 13.98 21.96
N ALA A 83 0.02 14.50 21.47
CA ALA A 83 0.90 15.35 22.26
C ALA A 83 0.20 16.62 22.81
N PRO A 84 -0.60 17.38 22.03
CA PRO A 84 -1.38 18.49 22.57
C PRO A 84 -2.24 18.10 23.78
N LEU A 85 -2.94 16.97 23.74
CA LEU A 85 -3.76 16.51 24.87
C LEU A 85 -2.90 16.07 26.06
N ILE A 86 -1.77 15.40 25.81
CA ILE A 86 -0.82 15.02 26.87
C ILE A 86 -0.27 16.26 27.59
N ARG A 87 0.03 17.34 26.84
CA ARG A 87 0.54 18.60 27.40
C ARG A 87 -0.48 19.35 28.27
N MET A 88 -1.77 18.99 28.20
CA MET A 88 -2.81 19.60 29.03
C MET A 88 -2.85 19.03 30.46
N PHE A 89 -2.19 17.89 30.71
CA PHE A 89 -2.12 17.32 32.06
C PHE A 89 -1.18 18.17 32.92
N GLU A 90 -1.60 18.51 34.14
CA GLU A 90 -0.80 19.32 35.05
C GLU A 90 0.55 18.68 35.36
N VAL A 91 0.57 17.35 35.48
CA VAL A 91 1.80 16.58 35.74
C VAL A 91 2.84 16.74 34.63
N TYR A 92 2.41 17.01 33.39
CA TYR A 92 3.32 17.11 32.25
C TYR A 92 4.39 18.19 32.47
N ALA A 93 4.01 19.33 33.04
CA ALA A 93 4.94 20.43 33.32
C ALA A 93 6.07 20.06 34.30
N THR A 94 5.88 19.02 35.10
CA THR A 94 6.85 18.54 36.10
C THR A 94 7.78 17.45 35.56
N LEU A 95 7.51 16.94 34.35
CA LEU A 95 8.30 15.87 33.75
C LEU A 95 9.68 16.36 33.30
N PRO A 96 10.68 15.45 33.19
CA PRO A 96 11.99 15.80 32.67
C PRO A 96 11.92 16.29 31.23
N GLU A 97 12.82 17.22 30.88
CA GLU A 97 12.98 17.75 29.50
C GLU A 97 13.14 16.65 28.44
N SER A 98 13.75 15.50 28.81
CA SER A 98 13.86 14.35 27.91
C SER A 98 12.51 13.78 27.49
N ILE A 99 11.51 13.80 28.39
CA ILE A 99 10.15 13.38 28.09
C ILE A 99 9.42 14.42 27.24
N HIS A 100 9.62 15.71 27.52
CA HIS A 100 9.06 16.77 26.68
C HIS A 100 9.53 16.65 25.24
N LYS A 101 10.84 16.51 25.04
CA LYS A 101 11.44 16.29 23.71
C LYS A 101 10.93 15.02 23.04
N LEU A 102 10.69 13.95 23.80
CA LEU A 102 10.17 12.70 23.26
C LEU A 102 8.73 12.85 22.76
N ILE A 103 7.86 13.48 23.55
CA ILE A 103 6.47 13.76 23.17
C ILE A 103 6.40 14.73 21.98
N ASP A 104 7.28 15.73 21.93
CA ASP A 104 7.42 16.62 20.78
C ASP A 104 7.90 15.88 19.53
N SER A 105 8.88 14.97 19.68
CA SER A 105 9.36 14.15 18.57
C SER A 105 8.26 13.25 18.01
N ALA A 106 7.49 12.60 18.89
CA ALA A 106 6.34 11.80 18.51
C ALA A 106 5.28 12.63 17.77
N TYR A 107 5.01 13.86 18.24
CA TYR A 107 4.10 14.80 17.57
C TYR A 107 4.54 15.16 16.14
N TYR A 108 5.81 15.54 15.97
CA TYR A 108 6.31 15.90 14.64
C TYR A 108 6.42 14.68 13.73
N PHE A 109 6.71 13.51 14.28
CA PHE A 109 6.67 12.26 13.53
C PHE A 109 5.25 11.95 13.05
N ASP A 110 4.26 12.00 13.94
CA ASP A 110 2.84 11.80 13.63
C ASP A 110 2.35 12.76 12.53
N LYS A 111 2.66 14.05 12.65
CA LYS A 111 2.34 15.03 11.61
C LYS A 111 2.92 14.69 10.24
N ARG A 112 4.18 14.24 10.19
CA ARG A 112 4.81 13.83 8.90
C ARG A 112 4.15 12.58 8.34
N VAL A 113 3.82 11.60 9.19
CA VAL A 113 3.12 10.39 8.77
C VAL A 113 1.74 10.74 8.21
N VAL A 114 0.98 11.62 8.87
CA VAL A 114 -0.33 12.08 8.36
C VAL A 114 -0.20 12.71 6.98
N GLN A 115 0.78 13.61 6.78
CA GLN A 115 1.03 14.21 5.47
C GLN A 115 1.39 13.18 4.39
N GLN A 116 2.16 12.16 4.74
CA GLN A 116 2.51 11.07 3.82
C GLN A 116 1.29 10.19 3.50
N LEU A 117 0.43 9.92 4.49
CA LEU A 117 -0.82 9.18 4.28
C LEU A 117 -1.79 9.95 3.39
N GLU A 118 -1.90 11.27 3.55
CA GLU A 118 -2.69 12.13 2.65
C GLU A 118 -2.14 12.06 1.21
N GLY A 119 -0.81 12.09 1.03
CA GLY A 119 -0.18 11.89 -0.27
C GLY A 119 -0.52 10.53 -0.89
N ILE A 120 -0.46 9.46 -0.10
CA ILE A 120 -0.83 8.10 -0.55
C ILE A 120 -2.29 8.04 -0.98
N VAL A 121 -3.22 8.71 -0.28
CA VAL A 121 -4.63 8.77 -0.68
C VAL A 121 -4.78 9.42 -2.06
N GLY A 122 -4.05 10.52 -2.30
CA GLY A 122 -4.02 11.16 -3.63
C GLY A 122 -3.46 10.24 -4.72
N GLU A 123 -2.33 9.59 -4.46
CA GLU A 123 -1.72 8.66 -5.42
C GLU A 123 -2.57 7.42 -5.70
N ARG A 124 -3.34 6.94 -4.70
CA ARG A 124 -4.31 5.85 -4.90
C ARG A 124 -5.43 6.27 -5.84
N ALA A 125 -6.06 7.42 -5.58
CA ALA A 125 -7.14 7.91 -6.43
C ALA A 125 -6.69 8.12 -7.88
N GLU A 126 -5.46 8.63 -8.08
CA GLU A 126 -4.86 8.75 -9.41
C GLU A 126 -4.63 7.38 -10.06
N ASN A 127 -4.13 6.40 -9.30
CA ASN A 127 -3.88 5.05 -9.80
C ASN A 127 -5.18 4.30 -10.13
N GLU A 128 -6.23 4.47 -9.33
CA GLU A 128 -7.57 3.94 -9.57
C GLU A 128 -8.16 4.53 -10.87
N THR A 129 -8.06 5.84 -11.05
CA THR A 129 -8.49 6.50 -12.30
C THR A 129 -7.77 5.90 -13.52
N LYS A 130 -6.45 5.67 -13.44
CA LYS A 130 -5.67 5.05 -14.53
C LYS A 130 -6.07 3.60 -14.80
N ILE A 131 -6.47 2.86 -13.78
CA ILE A 131 -6.98 1.49 -13.92
C ILE A 131 -8.33 1.51 -14.64
N GLU A 132 -9.23 2.41 -14.24
CA GLU A 132 -10.53 2.59 -14.89
C GLU A 132 -10.38 2.94 -16.37
N ASP A 133 -9.55 3.95 -16.68
CA ASP A 133 -9.26 4.37 -18.06
C ASP A 133 -8.73 3.20 -18.90
N PHE A 134 -7.80 2.42 -18.34
CA PHE A 134 -7.25 1.23 -19.01
C PHE A 134 -8.32 0.18 -19.29
N LEU A 135 -9.21 -0.10 -18.33
CA LEU A 135 -10.29 -1.06 -18.51
C LEU A 135 -11.33 -0.56 -19.53
N ILE A 136 -11.63 0.74 -19.55
CA ILE A 136 -12.50 1.37 -20.55
C ILE A 136 -11.89 1.22 -21.95
N GLU A 137 -10.60 1.51 -22.12
CA GLU A 137 -9.90 1.36 -23.39
C GLU A 137 -9.99 -0.08 -23.91
N LEU A 138 -9.71 -1.08 -23.05
CA LEU A 138 -9.84 -2.49 -23.39
C LEU A 138 -11.29 -2.89 -23.74
N SER A 139 -12.28 -2.34 -23.05
CA SER A 139 -13.70 -2.66 -23.28
C SER A 139 -14.22 -2.19 -24.64
N ASN A 140 -13.59 -1.16 -25.22
CA ASN A 140 -13.97 -0.60 -26.51
C ASN A 140 -13.43 -1.43 -27.70
N ASP A 141 -12.45 -2.31 -27.47
CA ASP A 141 -11.94 -3.22 -28.49
C ASP A 141 -12.53 -4.64 -28.32
N LYS A 142 -13.49 -4.96 -29.19
CA LYS A 142 -14.20 -6.26 -29.18
C LYS A 142 -13.29 -7.46 -29.44
N GLN A 143 -12.06 -7.28 -29.90
CA GLN A 143 -11.11 -8.37 -30.16
C GLN A 143 -10.30 -8.79 -28.91
N VAL A 144 -10.41 -8.07 -27.78
CA VAL A 144 -9.61 -8.31 -26.56
C VAL A 144 -10.45 -8.66 -25.32
N GLN A 145 -11.66 -9.19 -25.50
CA GLN A 145 -12.55 -9.56 -24.38
C GLN A 145 -11.87 -10.45 -23.32
N SER A 146 -11.11 -11.46 -23.73
CA SER A 146 -10.37 -12.34 -22.79
C SER A 146 -9.26 -11.61 -22.02
N THR A 147 -8.67 -10.57 -22.62
CA THR A 147 -7.67 -9.71 -21.98
C THR A 147 -8.34 -8.77 -20.98
N PHE A 148 -9.50 -8.21 -21.32
CA PHE A 148 -10.33 -7.43 -20.40
C PHE A 148 -10.73 -8.26 -19.17
N ASP A 149 -11.30 -9.46 -19.39
CA ASP A 149 -11.75 -10.33 -18.29
C ASP A 149 -10.61 -10.69 -17.34
N TYR A 150 -9.41 -10.94 -17.88
CA TYR A 150 -8.21 -11.21 -17.09
C TYR A 150 -7.83 -10.02 -16.21
N TRP A 151 -7.65 -8.83 -16.79
CA TRP A 151 -7.19 -7.65 -16.04
C TRP A 151 -8.25 -7.13 -15.07
N ASN A 152 -9.52 -7.14 -15.46
CA ASN A 152 -10.63 -6.79 -14.57
C ASN A 152 -10.64 -7.70 -13.33
N LYS A 153 -10.39 -9.00 -13.50
CA LYS A 153 -10.22 -9.91 -12.36
C LYS A 153 -9.01 -9.56 -11.51
N GLN A 154 -7.85 -9.26 -12.11
CA GLN A 154 -6.64 -8.91 -11.34
C GLN A 154 -6.81 -7.62 -10.53
N PHE A 155 -7.47 -6.60 -11.08
CA PHE A 155 -7.73 -5.36 -10.36
C PHE A 155 -8.75 -5.57 -9.22
N ASN A 156 -9.84 -6.29 -9.47
CA ASN A 156 -10.93 -6.47 -8.49
C ASN A 156 -10.64 -7.53 -7.41
N ALA A 157 -9.80 -8.55 -7.68
CA ALA A 157 -9.47 -9.60 -6.70
C ALA A 157 -8.77 -9.08 -5.44
N THR A 158 -8.20 -7.89 -5.53
CA THR A 158 -7.41 -7.22 -4.49
C THR A 158 -8.28 -6.40 -3.54
N ASP A 159 -9.48 -6.00 -3.96
CA ASP A 159 -10.42 -5.26 -3.12
C ASP A 159 -11.14 -6.19 -2.12
N GLU A 160 -11.24 -7.49 -2.44
CA GLU A 160 -11.84 -8.51 -1.57
C GLU A 160 -10.97 -8.87 -0.35
N VAL A 161 -9.67 -8.55 -0.37
CA VAL A 161 -8.76 -8.83 0.75
C VAL A 161 -8.81 -7.74 1.83
N GLN A 162 -9.41 -6.58 1.54
CA GLN A 162 -9.45 -5.41 2.44
C GLN A 162 -10.83 -5.12 3.08
N LYS A 163 -11.85 -5.96 2.84
CA LYS A 163 -13.17 -5.91 3.51
C LYS A 163 -13.27 -6.90 4.66
#